data_AF-A0A803NFW2-F1
#
_entry.id   AF-A0A803NFW2-F1
#
_cell.length_a   1.000
_cell.length_b   1.000
_cell.length_c   1.000
_cell.angle_alpha   90.00
_cell.angle_beta   90.00
_cell.angle_gamma   90.00
#
_symmetry.space_group_name_H-M   'P 1'
#
loop_
_entity.id
_entity.type
_entity.pdbx_description
1 polymer ?
#
loop_
_entity_poly.entity_id
_entity_poly.type
_entity_poly.pdbx_seq_one_letter_code
_entity_poly.pdbx_strand_id
1 'polypeptide(L)'
;MITRTLSGELAEGLCKLMAFAAAGASSKGPNSLTTQLSNGPLSSVHEMAESPVDPIKELSRLIAERKFEEAFTGALHRSDVSIVSWLCSQVDLPGIMSLVPLPLSQGVVLALLQQLACDINNDMSRKLAWMTDVAVAINPTDPLIALHVRPIFEKVYQTLEYHHNQSTTSASDINNIRLLMHLINSVLMSCK
;
A
#
# COMPACT_ATOMS: atom_id res chain seq x y z
N MET A 1 26.67 -4.96 7.56
CA MET A 1 25.44 -5.52 8.16
C MET A 1 24.64 -4.38 8.79
N ILE A 2 23.87 -3.62 8.00
CA ILE A 2 23.09 -2.44 8.46
C ILE A 2 21.77 -2.31 7.67
N THR A 3 21.02 -3.40 7.47
CA THR A 3 19.81 -3.41 6.62
C THR A 3 18.48 -3.48 7.38
N ARG A 4 18.48 -3.48 8.72
CA ARG A 4 17.27 -3.78 9.50
C ARG A 4 16.52 -2.57 10.07
N THR A 5 17.07 -1.36 10.00
CA THR A 5 16.49 -0.16 10.63
C THR A 5 15.60 0.65 9.67
N LEU A 6 15.90 0.65 8.37
CA LEU A 6 15.18 1.44 7.36
C LEU A 6 13.73 1.00 7.13
N SER A 7 13.45 -0.30 7.28
CA SER A 7 12.08 -0.84 7.14
C SER A 7 11.17 -0.41 8.29
N GLY A 8 11.72 -0.16 9.49
CA GLY A 8 10.95 0.25 10.67
C GLY A 8 10.52 1.71 10.60
N GLU A 9 11.42 2.60 10.17
CA GLU A 9 11.10 4.02 9.99
C GLU A 9 10.11 4.25 8.84
N LEU A 10 10.18 3.43 7.80
CA LEU A 10 9.24 3.46 6.69
C LEU A 10 7.84 2.96 7.09
N ALA A 11 7.77 1.89 7.90
CA ALA A 11 6.52 1.41 8.48
C ALA A 11 5.90 2.45 9.43
N GLU A 12 6.72 3.19 10.18
CA GLU A 12 6.25 4.30 11.01
C GLU A 12 5.71 5.46 10.15
N GLY A 13 6.39 5.81 9.05
CA GLY A 13 5.91 6.79 8.07
C GLY A 13 4.58 6.38 7.42
N LEU A 14 4.43 5.10 7.06
CA LEU A 14 3.19 4.52 6.54
C LEU A 14 2.07 4.51 7.59
N CYS A 15 2.39 4.15 8.84
CA CYS A 15 1.45 4.18 9.96
C CYS A 15 0.96 5.61 10.22
N LYS A 16 1.86 6.61 10.10
CA LYS A 16 1.53 8.03 10.20
C LYS A 16 0.63 8.48 9.03
N LEU A 17 0.93 8.06 7.80
CA LEU A 17 0.11 8.34 6.60
C LEU A 17 -1.32 7.76 6.76
N MET A 18 -1.41 6.52 7.25
CA MET A 18 -2.67 5.78 7.38
C MET A 18 -3.52 6.27 8.56
N ALA A 19 -2.89 6.75 9.64
CA ALA A 19 -3.60 7.39 10.76
C ALA A 19 -4.38 8.64 10.33
N PHE A 20 -3.90 9.39 9.33
CA PHE A 20 -4.63 10.53 8.76
C PHE A 20 -5.78 10.11 7.85
N ALA A 21 -5.62 9.03 7.07
CA ALA A 21 -6.68 8.51 6.19
C ALA A 21 -7.87 7.95 6.98
N ALA A 22 -7.61 7.29 8.12
CA ALA A 22 -8.67 6.77 9.00
C ALA A 22 -9.40 7.86 9.81
N ALA A 23 -8.75 9.00 10.07
CA ALA A 23 -9.32 10.09 10.87
C ALA A 23 -10.37 10.94 10.12
N GLY A 24 -10.51 10.78 8.80
CA GLY A 24 -11.51 11.49 7.98
C GLY A 24 -12.95 11.00 8.14
N ALA A 25 -13.19 9.91 8.87
CA ALA A 25 -14.51 9.28 8.98
C ALA A 25 -14.89 8.95 10.42
N SER A 26 -15.05 9.95 11.30
CA SER A 26 -16.02 9.83 12.39
C SER A 26 -16.40 11.17 13.01
N SER A 27 -17.47 11.76 12.50
CA SER A 27 -18.21 12.81 13.21
C SER A 27 -19.36 12.16 13.98
N LYS A 28 -19.40 12.41 15.29
CA LYS A 28 -20.56 12.49 16.23
C LYS A 28 -20.47 11.57 17.45
N GLY A 29 -20.06 12.19 18.55
CA GLY A 29 -20.94 12.41 19.69
C GLY A 29 -20.99 11.34 20.79
N PRO A 30 -21.24 11.75 22.06
CA PRO A 30 -20.85 11.03 23.27
C PRO A 30 -22.05 10.29 23.91
N ASN A 31 -21.77 9.54 25.00
CA ASN A 31 -22.62 9.21 26.18
C ASN A 31 -22.34 7.76 26.64
N SER A 32 -21.88 7.53 27.88
CA SER A 32 -22.62 7.47 29.16
C SER A 32 -22.78 5.99 29.60
N LEU A 33 -21.96 5.53 30.57
CA LEU A 33 -22.34 5.22 31.96
C LEU A 33 -22.86 3.77 32.22
N THR A 34 -22.15 3.10 33.12
CA THR A 34 -22.62 2.17 34.19
C THR A 34 -22.75 0.64 33.95
N THR A 35 -22.36 -0.07 35.04
CA THR A 35 -22.88 -1.36 35.60
C THR A 35 -22.18 -2.64 35.13
N GLN A 36 -21.27 -3.28 35.90
CA GLN A 36 -21.40 -4.07 37.15
C GLN A 36 -22.27 -5.35 37.06
N LEU A 37 -21.59 -6.50 37.29
CA LEU A 37 -22.02 -7.81 37.81
C LEU A 37 -23.24 -8.56 37.22
N SER A 38 -23.04 -9.83 36.84
CA SER A 38 -23.34 -11.02 37.69
C SER A 38 -23.40 -12.33 36.86
N ASN A 39 -23.00 -13.44 37.49
CA ASN A 39 -22.87 -14.80 36.93
C ASN A 39 -24.22 -15.53 36.71
N GLY A 40 -24.31 -16.36 35.66
CA GLY A 40 -25.30 -17.43 35.49
C GLY A 40 -25.12 -18.21 34.17
N PRO A 41 -25.38 -19.55 34.11
CA PRO A 41 -24.68 -20.45 33.17
C PRO A 41 -25.50 -20.95 31.96
N LEU A 42 -24.75 -21.30 30.90
CA LEU A 42 -25.09 -22.22 29.80
C LEU A 42 -26.36 -21.95 28.98
N SER A 43 -26.19 -21.21 27.88
CA SER A 43 -26.85 -21.56 26.61
C SER A 43 -25.92 -21.23 25.44
N SER A 44 -25.84 -22.20 24.55
CA SER A 44 -25.03 -22.29 23.34
C SER A 44 -25.12 -21.08 22.42
N VAL A 45 -23.99 -20.42 22.18
CA VAL A 45 -23.72 -19.76 20.90
C VAL A 45 -22.31 -20.18 20.47
N HIS A 46 -22.29 -21.03 19.45
CA HIS A 46 -21.18 -21.31 18.54
C HIS A 46 -19.76 -20.96 19.01
N GLU A 47 -19.05 -22.03 19.34
CA GLU A 47 -17.75 -22.32 18.76
C GLU A 47 -17.56 -21.65 17.39
N MET A 48 -16.75 -20.59 17.37
CA MET A 48 -15.67 -20.52 16.43
C MET A 48 -14.47 -20.05 17.23
N ALA A 49 -13.62 -21.02 17.57
CA ALA A 49 -12.23 -20.73 17.78
C ALA A 49 -11.76 -19.95 16.55
N GLU A 50 -11.57 -18.63 16.70
CA GLU A 50 -10.80 -17.83 15.77
C GLU A 50 -9.36 -18.37 15.85
N SER A 51 -9.09 -19.45 15.11
CA SER A 51 -7.75 -19.76 14.65
C SER A 51 -7.17 -18.47 14.08
N PRO A 52 -5.87 -18.17 14.28
CA PRO A 52 -5.24 -17.02 13.63
C PRO A 52 -5.61 -17.05 12.15
N VAL A 53 -6.49 -16.14 11.71
CA VAL A 53 -7.01 -16.17 10.36
C VAL A 53 -5.81 -15.96 9.44
N ASP A 54 -5.48 -16.97 8.64
CA ASP A 54 -4.35 -16.90 7.73
C ASP A 54 -4.47 -15.63 6.89
N PRO A 55 -3.48 -14.73 6.93
CA PRO A 55 -3.59 -13.41 6.31
C PRO A 55 -3.87 -13.52 4.81
N ILE A 56 -3.31 -14.53 4.15
CA ILE A 56 -3.52 -14.82 2.73
C ILE A 56 -4.96 -15.26 2.45
N LYS A 57 -5.58 -16.03 3.35
CA LYS A 57 -6.96 -16.51 3.18
C LYS A 57 -7.95 -15.35 3.26
N GLU A 58 -7.73 -14.45 4.22
CA GLU A 58 -8.56 -13.25 4.35
C GLU A 58 -8.40 -12.30 3.16
N LEU A 59 -7.17 -12.04 2.72
CA LEU A 59 -6.92 -11.24 1.52
C LEU A 59 -7.56 -11.86 0.27
N SER A 60 -7.48 -13.19 0.12
CA SER A 60 -8.12 -13.90 -0.99
C SER A 60 -9.65 -13.73 -0.98
N ARG A 61 -10.27 -13.78 0.20
CA ARG A 61 -11.71 -13.52 0.37
C ARG A 61 -12.08 -12.10 -0.04
N LEU A 62 -11.30 -11.10 0.38
CA LEU A 62 -11.53 -9.70 0.03
C LEU A 62 -11.40 -9.44 -1.48
N ILE A 63 -10.41 -10.05 -2.14
CA ILE A 63 -10.26 -9.98 -3.61
C ILE A 63 -11.49 -10.57 -4.31
N ALA A 64 -11.97 -11.74 -3.86
CA ALA A 64 -13.16 -12.39 -4.44
C ALA A 64 -14.43 -11.55 -4.28
N GLU A 65 -14.56 -10.85 -3.15
CA GLU A 65 -15.63 -9.88 -2.88
C GLU A 65 -15.44 -8.52 -3.58
N ARG A 66 -14.36 -8.35 -4.36
CA ARG A 66 -13.95 -7.08 -5.00
C ARG A 66 -13.73 -5.93 -4.01
N LYS A 67 -13.44 -6.25 -2.74
CA LYS A 67 -13.08 -5.28 -1.70
C LYS A 67 -11.60 -4.95 -1.77
N PHE A 68 -11.20 -4.32 -2.88
CA PHE A 68 -9.79 -4.05 -3.17
C PHE A 68 -9.16 -3.12 -2.13
N GLU A 69 -9.85 -2.03 -1.74
CA GLU A 69 -9.35 -1.09 -0.72
C GLU A 69 -8.96 -1.82 0.58
N GLU A 70 -9.85 -2.67 1.10
CA GLU A 70 -9.62 -3.44 2.32
C GLU A 70 -8.46 -4.44 2.16
N ALA A 71 -8.36 -5.10 1.00
CA ALA A 71 -7.29 -6.05 0.71
C ALA A 71 -5.92 -5.34 0.67
N PHE A 72 -5.79 -4.25 -0.09
CA PHE A 72 -4.54 -3.51 -0.20
C PHE A 72 -4.17 -2.84 1.12
N THR A 73 -5.13 -2.24 1.81
CA THR A 73 -4.94 -1.67 3.16
C THR A 73 -4.45 -2.74 4.13
N GLY A 74 -5.08 -3.91 4.14
CA GLY A 74 -4.69 -5.02 5.00
C GLY A 74 -3.30 -5.58 4.68
N ALA A 75 -2.90 -5.61 3.41
CA ALA A 75 -1.56 -6.04 3.00
C ALA A 75 -0.49 -5.01 3.39
N LEU A 76 -0.75 -3.71 3.15
CA LEU A 76 0.16 -2.61 3.47
C LEU A 76 0.38 -2.46 4.99
N HIS A 77 -0.67 -2.62 5.80
CA HIS A 77 -0.56 -2.59 7.27
C HIS A 77 0.39 -3.63 7.84
N ARG A 78 0.50 -4.79 7.19
CA ARG A 78 1.37 -5.88 7.67
C ARG A 78 2.85 -5.61 7.42
N SER A 79 3.20 -4.57 6.66
CA SER A 79 4.58 -4.20 6.31
C SER A 79 5.40 -5.34 5.71
N ASP A 80 4.74 -6.37 5.16
CA ASP A 80 5.38 -7.52 4.53
C ASP A 80 5.32 -7.34 3.00
N VAL A 81 6.48 -7.07 2.40
CA VAL A 81 6.58 -6.83 0.96
C VAL A 81 6.24 -8.07 0.13
N SER A 82 6.40 -9.26 0.70
CA SER A 82 6.07 -10.53 0.05
C SER A 82 4.56 -10.66 -0.12
N ILE A 83 3.79 -10.28 0.91
CA ILE A 83 2.32 -10.29 0.85
C ILE A 83 1.80 -9.27 -0.16
N VAL A 84 2.40 -8.09 -0.24
CA VAL A 84 2.02 -7.06 -1.23
C VAL A 84 2.32 -7.53 -2.65
N SER A 85 3.49 -8.12 -2.88
CA SER A 85 3.86 -8.66 -4.19
C SER A 85 2.97 -9.85 -4.61
N TRP A 86 2.60 -10.70 -3.64
CA TRP A 86 1.60 -11.75 -3.83
C TRP A 86 0.26 -11.13 -4.22
N LEU A 87 -0.25 -10.16 -3.45
CA LEU A 87 -1.54 -9.52 -3.72
C LEU A 87 -1.60 -8.91 -5.12
N CYS A 88 -0.58 -8.16 -5.52
CA CYS A 88 -0.48 -7.60 -6.88
C CYS A 88 -0.43 -8.67 -7.98
N SER A 89 0.07 -9.87 -7.68
CA SER A 89 0.06 -11.00 -8.64
C SER A 89 -1.29 -11.69 -8.73
N GLN A 90 -2.14 -11.58 -7.71
CA GLN A 90 -3.46 -12.20 -7.68
C GLN A 90 -4.55 -11.36 -8.36
N VAL A 91 -4.30 -10.06 -8.54
CA VAL A 91 -5.28 -9.11 -9.10
C VAL A 91 -4.81 -8.57 -10.45
N ASP A 92 -5.76 -8.17 -11.28
CA ASP A 92 -5.48 -7.37 -12.48
C ASP A 92 -5.22 -5.92 -12.07
N LEU A 93 -3.99 -5.62 -11.66
CA LEU A 93 -3.61 -4.29 -11.19
C LEU A 93 -3.87 -3.19 -12.23
N PRO A 94 -3.47 -3.33 -13.52
CA PRO A 94 -3.82 -2.35 -14.56
C PRO A 94 -5.33 -2.15 -14.71
N GLY A 95 -6.10 -3.23 -14.67
CA GLY A 95 -7.56 -3.17 -14.70
C GLY A 95 -8.14 -2.38 -13.53
N ILE A 96 -7.65 -2.62 -12.31
CA ILE A 96 -8.07 -1.91 -11.09
C ILE A 96 -7.72 -0.42 -11.18
N MET A 97 -6.49 -0.06 -11.60
CA MET A 97 -6.07 1.33 -11.74
C MET A 97 -6.87 2.10 -12.80
N SER A 98 -7.47 1.39 -13.76
CA SER A 98 -8.26 1.98 -14.86
C SER A 98 -9.74 2.14 -14.55
N LEU A 99 -10.23 1.63 -13.41
CA LEU A 99 -11.64 1.75 -13.02
C LEU A 99 -11.99 3.18 -12.62
N VAL A 100 -13.22 3.61 -12.96
CA VAL A 100 -13.76 4.92 -12.59
C VAL A 100 -15.13 4.71 -11.91
N PRO A 101 -15.30 5.09 -10.63
CA PRO A 101 -14.27 5.67 -9.75
C PRO A 101 -13.17 4.66 -9.39
N LEU A 102 -11.96 5.17 -9.13
CA LEU A 102 -10.83 4.34 -8.69
C LEU A 102 -11.21 3.64 -7.37
N PRO A 103 -11.18 2.30 -7.28
CA PRO A 103 -11.61 1.56 -6.10
C PRO A 103 -10.59 1.58 -4.96
N LEU A 104 -9.50 2.35 -5.11
CA LEU A 104 -8.45 2.54 -4.11
C LEU A 104 -8.31 4.01 -3.75
N SER A 105 -8.07 4.30 -2.47
CA SER A 105 -7.76 5.65 -2.02
C SER A 105 -6.37 6.09 -2.46
N GLN A 106 -6.17 7.39 -2.65
CA GLN A 106 -4.87 7.95 -3.06
C GLN A 106 -3.76 7.65 -2.04
N GLY A 107 -4.09 7.54 -0.75
CA GLY A 107 -3.17 7.10 0.30
C GLY A 107 -2.69 5.66 0.10
N VAL A 108 -3.61 4.75 -0.22
CA VAL A 108 -3.30 3.34 -0.49
C VAL A 108 -2.45 3.20 -1.75
N VAL A 109 -2.78 3.93 -2.83
CA VAL A 109 -2.01 3.93 -4.08
C VAL A 109 -0.58 4.46 -3.85
N LEU A 110 -0.42 5.56 -3.10
CA LEU A 110 0.88 6.12 -2.77
C LEU A 110 1.73 5.18 -1.90
N ALA A 111 1.10 4.56 -0.90
CA ALA A 111 1.76 3.56 -0.05
C ALA A 111 2.17 2.30 -0.85
N LEU A 112 1.34 1.88 -1.81
CA LEU A 112 1.65 0.76 -2.70
C LEU A 112 2.88 1.06 -3.57
N LEU A 113 2.96 2.25 -4.17
CA LEU A 113 4.13 2.67 -4.95
C LEU A 113 5.42 2.56 -4.13
N GLN A 114 5.38 3.08 -2.91
CA GLN A 114 6.50 3.05 -1.99
C GLN A 114 6.92 1.63 -1.63
N GLN A 115 5.96 0.76 -1.32
CA GLN A 115 6.22 -0.62 -0.94
C GLN A 115 6.82 -1.44 -2.09
N LEU A 116 6.35 -1.22 -3.33
CA LEU A 116 6.90 -1.85 -4.51
C LEU A 116 8.35 -1.42 -4.78
N ALA A 117 8.65 -0.12 -4.60
CA ALA A 117 10.00 0.40 -4.72
C ALA A 117 10.95 -0.17 -3.66
N CYS A 118 10.48 -0.38 -2.44
CA CYS A 118 11.29 -0.86 -1.31
C CYS A 118 11.94 -2.23 -1.56
N ASP A 119 11.30 -3.10 -2.33
CA ASP A 119 11.77 -4.47 -2.62
C ASP A 119 11.88 -4.71 -4.14
N ILE A 120 12.23 -3.67 -4.89
CA ILE A 120 12.26 -3.73 -6.37
C ILE A 120 13.20 -4.83 -6.91
N ASN A 121 14.16 -5.31 -6.12
CA ASN A 121 15.07 -6.39 -6.51
C ASN A 121 14.38 -7.75 -6.70
N ASN A 122 13.26 -7.98 -6.02
CA ASN A 122 12.49 -9.21 -6.13
C ASN A 122 11.44 -9.03 -7.23
N ASP A 123 11.59 -9.73 -8.36
CA ASP A 123 10.75 -9.57 -9.56
C ASP A 123 10.75 -8.15 -10.16
N MET A 124 11.94 -7.56 -10.35
CA MET A 124 12.13 -6.19 -10.83
C MET A 124 11.27 -5.81 -12.03
N SER A 125 11.28 -6.61 -13.11
CA SER A 125 10.52 -6.28 -14.33
C SER A 125 9.01 -6.16 -14.05
N ARG A 126 8.46 -7.02 -13.18
CA ARG A 126 7.04 -7.01 -12.82
C ARG A 126 6.73 -5.83 -11.91
N LYS A 127 7.58 -5.55 -10.93
CA LYS A 127 7.41 -4.41 -10.03
C LYS A 127 7.51 -3.08 -10.76
N LEU A 128 8.40 -2.94 -11.73
CA LEU A 128 8.49 -1.74 -12.57
C LEU A 128 7.19 -1.49 -13.35
N ALA A 129 6.56 -2.54 -13.89
CA ALA A 129 5.27 -2.43 -14.55
C ALA A 129 4.18 -1.94 -13.58
N TRP A 130 4.03 -2.63 -12.44
CA TRP A 130 3.07 -2.24 -11.41
C TRP A 130 3.29 -0.82 -10.87
N MET A 131 4.54 -0.44 -10.62
CA MET A 131 4.88 0.91 -10.17
C MET A 131 4.49 1.96 -11.21
N THR A 132 4.61 1.65 -12.50
CA THR A 132 4.16 2.55 -13.57
C THR A 132 2.64 2.72 -13.54
N ASP A 133 1.88 1.63 -13.46
CA ASP A 133 0.41 1.68 -13.40
C ASP A 133 -0.08 2.47 -12.18
N VAL A 134 0.54 2.21 -11.02
CA VAL A 134 0.24 2.87 -9.75
C VAL A 134 0.60 4.36 -9.81
N ALA A 135 1.77 4.72 -10.36
CA ALA A 135 2.21 6.11 -10.45
C ALA A 135 1.31 6.95 -11.37
N VAL A 136 0.76 6.36 -12.44
CA VAL A 136 -0.20 7.05 -13.33
C VAL A 136 -1.53 7.33 -12.62
N ALA A 137 -1.95 6.48 -11.68
CA ALA A 137 -3.19 6.64 -10.92
C ALA A 137 -3.09 7.67 -9.76
N ILE A 138 -1.89 8.16 -9.46
CA ILE A 138 -1.66 9.12 -8.37
C ILE A 138 -2.03 10.53 -8.83
N ASN A 139 -2.92 11.17 -8.08
CA ASN A 139 -3.22 12.58 -8.18
C ASN A 139 -2.37 13.35 -7.14
N PRO A 140 -1.28 14.03 -7.55
CA PRO A 140 -0.42 14.76 -6.62
C PRO A 140 -1.10 15.96 -5.93
N THR A 141 -2.24 16.41 -6.44
CA THR A 141 -2.99 17.54 -5.88
C THR A 141 -4.03 17.13 -4.84
N ASP A 142 -4.19 15.82 -4.59
CA ASP A 142 -5.11 15.32 -3.57
C ASP A 142 -4.65 15.80 -2.18
N PRO A 143 -5.51 16.55 -1.44
CA PRO A 143 -5.16 17.10 -0.13
C PRO A 143 -4.72 16.06 0.91
N LEU A 144 -5.20 14.82 0.81
CA LEU A 144 -4.87 13.76 1.77
C LEU A 144 -3.42 13.31 1.65
N ILE A 145 -2.84 13.38 0.45
CA ILE A 145 -1.48 12.89 0.19
C ILE A 145 -0.50 13.99 -0.21
N ALA A 146 -0.94 15.22 -0.46
CA ALA A 146 -0.10 16.31 -0.96
C ALA A 146 1.21 16.51 -0.18
N LEU A 147 1.18 16.37 1.15
CA LEU A 147 2.37 16.51 2.01
C LEU A 147 3.36 15.34 1.89
N HIS A 148 2.91 14.19 1.38
CA HIS A 148 3.64 12.93 1.35
C HIS A 148 4.08 12.52 -0.05
N VAL A 149 3.42 13.02 -1.10
CA VAL A 149 3.73 12.70 -2.50
C VAL A 149 5.20 13.01 -2.80
N ARG A 150 5.64 14.25 -2.56
CA ARG A 150 7.01 14.67 -2.88
C ARG A 150 8.10 13.79 -2.24
N PRO A 151 8.16 13.63 -0.90
CA PRO A 151 9.23 12.84 -0.29
C PRO A 151 9.20 11.37 -0.72
N ILE A 152 8.01 10.79 -0.96
CA ILE A 152 7.89 9.41 -1.41
C ILE A 152 8.39 9.27 -2.85
N PHE A 153 7.97 10.15 -3.76
CA PHE A 153 8.40 10.11 -5.16
C PHE A 153 9.91 10.38 -5.31
N GLU A 154 10.48 11.30 -4.52
CA GLU A 154 11.92 11.52 -4.46
C GLU A 154 12.67 10.26 -3.99
N LYS A 155 12.13 9.57 -2.98
CA LYS A 155 12.74 8.32 -2.50
C LYS A 155 12.68 7.21 -3.56
N VAL A 156 11.54 7.07 -4.24
CA VAL A 156 11.38 6.10 -5.34
C VAL A 156 12.36 6.42 -6.48
N TYR A 157 12.52 7.70 -6.83
CA TYR A 157 13.47 8.15 -7.85
C TYR A 157 14.91 7.73 -7.51
N GLN A 158 15.35 7.96 -6.27
CA GLN A 158 16.69 7.56 -5.81
C GLN A 158 16.91 6.04 -5.92
N THR A 159 15.89 5.25 -5.56
CA THR A 159 15.94 3.79 -5.72
C THR A 159 16.09 3.39 -7.19
N LEU A 160 15.31 4.00 -8.08
CA LEU A 160 15.37 3.75 -9.52
C LEU A 160 16.72 4.16 -10.13
N GLU A 161 17.25 5.32 -9.73
CA GLU A 161 18.57 5.81 -10.17
C GLU A 161 19.70 4.86 -9.74
N TYR A 162 19.62 4.33 -8.52
CA TYR A 162 20.55 3.30 -8.03
C TYR A 162 20.51 2.05 -8.91
N HIS A 163 19.32 1.58 -9.32
CA HIS A 163 19.20 0.41 -10.20
C HIS A 163 19.57 0.67 -11.66
N HIS A 164 19.31 1.88 -12.17
CA HIS A 164 19.73 2.31 -13.50
C HIS A 164 21.26 2.25 -13.66
N ASN A 165 22.00 2.62 -12.61
CA ASN A 165 23.45 2.70 -12.62
C ASN A 165 24.14 1.35 -12.32
N GLN A 166 23.39 0.29 -12.04
CA GLN A 166 23.92 -1.04 -11.80
C GLN A 166 24.10 -1.82 -13.11
N SER A 167 25.28 -2.42 -13.29
CA SER A 167 25.63 -3.21 -14.47
C SER A 167 24.88 -4.55 -14.59
N THR A 168 24.14 -4.96 -13.56
CA THR A 168 23.40 -6.22 -13.50
C THR A 168 21.96 -6.10 -14.00
N THR A 169 21.47 -4.89 -14.22
CA THR A 169 20.09 -4.62 -14.67
C THR A 169 19.95 -4.91 -16.18
N SER A 170 18.89 -5.60 -16.58
CA SER A 170 18.65 -5.92 -17.99
C SER A 170 18.38 -4.66 -18.82
N ALA A 171 18.66 -4.68 -20.12
CA ALA A 171 18.40 -3.54 -21.00
C ALA A 171 16.91 -3.16 -21.04
N SER A 172 16.00 -4.13 -20.94
CA SER A 172 14.56 -3.89 -20.87
C SER A 172 14.17 -3.17 -19.58
N ASP A 173 14.74 -3.61 -18.44
CA ASP A 173 14.47 -2.99 -17.15
C ASP A 173 15.05 -1.58 -17.07
N ILE A 174 16.23 -1.33 -17.65
CA ILE A 174 16.81 0.02 -17.76
C ILE A 174 15.86 0.97 -18.50
N ASN A 175 15.24 0.51 -19.59
CA ASN A 175 14.27 1.32 -20.32
C ASN A 175 13.02 1.60 -19.48
N ASN A 176 12.48 0.59 -18.79
CA ASN A 176 11.33 0.75 -17.90
C ASN A 176 11.64 1.70 -16.73
N ILE A 177 12.84 1.59 -16.14
CA ILE A 177 13.33 2.49 -15.10
C ILE A 177 13.37 3.94 -15.60
N ARG A 178 13.92 4.19 -16.78
CA ARG A 178 13.99 5.53 -17.37
C ARG A 178 12.59 6.12 -17.57
N LEU A 179 11.66 5.34 -18.13
CA LEU A 179 10.28 5.78 -18.32
C LEU A 179 9.63 6.16 -16.98
N LEU A 180 9.81 5.33 -15.96
CA LEU A 180 9.25 5.58 -14.64
C LEU A 180 9.89 6.80 -13.95
N MET A 181 11.20 7.01 -14.11
CA MET A 181 11.89 8.22 -13.63
C MET A 181 11.32 9.48 -14.30
N HIS A 182 11.04 9.44 -15.60
CA HIS A 182 10.40 10.56 -16.31
C HIS A 182 8.97 10.82 -15.82
N LEU A 183 8.18 9.76 -15.59
CA LEU A 183 6.84 9.87 -15.02
C LEU A 183 6.89 10.51 -13.63
N ILE A 184 7.78 10.04 -12.75
CA ILE A 184 7.99 10.60 -11.42
C ILE A 184 8.33 12.10 -11.49
N ASN A 185 9.27 12.48 -12.36
CA ASN A 185 9.61 13.89 -12.56
C ASN A 185 8.41 14.71 -13.03
N SER A 186 7.59 14.19 -13.94
CA SER A 186 6.36 14.85 -14.39
C SER A 186 5.37 15.08 -13.24
N VAL A 187 5.18 14.10 -12.37
CA VAL A 187 4.31 14.20 -11.18
C VAL A 187 4.87 15.20 -10.18
N LEU A 188 6.18 15.17 -9.91
CA LEU A 188 6.86 16.11 -9.01
C LEU A 188 6.76 17.56 -9.51
N MET A 189 6.85 17.79 -10.83
CA MET A 189 6.65 19.12 -11.43
C MET A 189 5.20 19.61 -11.29
N SER A 190 4.24 18.70 -11.12
CA SER A 190 2.83 19.02 -10.92
C SER A 190 2.48 19.31 -9.45
N CYS A 191 3.36 18.95 -8.51
CA CYS A 191 3.24 19.28 -7.09
C CYS A 191 3.62 20.77 -6.89
N LYS A 192 2.62 21.65 -6.81
CA LYS A 192 2.80 23.09 -6.56
C LYS A 192 3.03 23.40 -5.09
#